data_AF-A0AAV2FR34-F1
#
_entry.id   AF-A0AAV2FR34-F1
#
_cell.length_a   1.000
_cell.length_b   1.000
_cell.length_c   1.000
_cell.angle_alpha   90.00
_cell.angle_beta   90.00
_cell.angle_gamma   90.00
#
_symmetry.space_group_name_H-M   'P 1'
#
loop_
_entity.id
_entity.type
_entity.pdbx_description
1 polymer ?
#
loop_
_entity_poly.entity_id
_entity_poly.type
_entity_poly.pdbx_seq_one_letter_code
_entity_poly.pdbx_strand_id
1 'polypeptide(L)'
;MRPIDSGAVSFVILLFVLLLVLPRSSASPTPPSVRRLSGVQRSNSSRQIPNCSGMASRSQCSQNPKCKWCRSDALDDMCFRKLEAWKLPQQVFVCD
;
A
#
# COMPACT_ATOMS: atom_id res chain seq x y z
N MET A 1 -14.87 -24.56 -29.65
CA MET A 1 -14.27 -23.37 -29.02
C MET A 1 -14.78 -22.15 -29.79
N ARG A 2 -15.49 -21.20 -29.14
CA ARG A 2 -16.00 -20.02 -29.86
C ARG A 2 -14.86 -19.00 -30.02
N PRO A 3 -14.63 -18.45 -31.22
CA PRO A 3 -13.62 -17.42 -31.41
C PRO A 3 -14.07 -16.20 -30.60
N ILE A 4 -13.24 -15.80 -29.64
CA ILE A 4 -13.45 -14.58 -28.88
C ILE A 4 -13.22 -13.45 -29.88
N ASP A 5 -14.31 -12.75 -30.22
CA ASP A 5 -14.29 -11.64 -31.17
C ASP A 5 -13.23 -10.63 -30.73
N SER A 6 -12.21 -10.44 -31.55
CA SER A 6 -11.05 -9.59 -31.22
C SER A 6 -11.48 -8.14 -30.96
N GLY A 7 -12.65 -7.72 -31.46
CA GLY A 7 -13.28 -6.44 -31.15
C GLY A 7 -13.82 -6.37 -29.73
N ALA A 8 -14.40 -7.46 -29.21
CA ALA A 8 -14.92 -7.51 -27.84
C ALA A 8 -13.79 -7.38 -26.80
N VAL A 9 -12.63 -8.00 -27.05
CA VAL A 9 -11.47 -7.88 -26.14
C VAL A 9 -10.92 -6.46 -26.14
N SER A 10 -10.78 -5.85 -27.31
CA SER A 10 -10.32 -4.47 -27.46
C SER A 10 -11.26 -3.48 -26.75
N PHE A 11 -12.58 -3.70 -26.86
CA PHE A 11 -13.59 -2.86 -26.21
C PHE A 11 -13.53 -2.95 -24.69
N VAL A 12 -13.33 -4.16 -24.14
CA VAL A 12 -13.20 -4.36 -22.69
C VAL A 12 -11.94 -3.69 -22.15
N ILE A 13 -10.82 -3.77 -22.87
CA ILE A 13 -9.57 -3.10 -22.47
C ILE A 13 -9.73 -1.58 -22.50
N LEU A 14 -10.32 -1.02 -23.56
CA LEU A 14 -10.56 0.42 -23.67
C LEU A 14 -11.47 0.95 -22.56
N LEU A 15 -12.54 0.21 -22.21
CA LEU A 15 -13.41 0.57 -21.10
C LEU A 15 -12.67 0.58 -19.75
N PHE A 16 -11.82 -0.42 -19.51
CA PHE A 16 -11.08 -0.51 -18.26
C PHE A 16 -10.05 0.62 -18.11
N VAL A 17 -9.34 0.95 -19.19
CA VAL A 17 -8.41 2.10 -19.23
C VAL A 17 -9.16 3.41 -19.02
N LEU A 18 -10.32 3.60 -19.64
CA LEU A 18 -11.14 4.79 -19.44
C LEU A 18 -11.56 4.94 -17.96
N LEU A 19 -12.03 3.87 -17.32
CA LEU A 19 -12.40 3.87 -15.90
C LEU A 19 -11.25 4.23 -14.96
N LEU A 20 -10.01 3.84 -15.30
CA LEU A 20 -8.81 4.16 -14.52
C LEU A 20 -8.34 5.61 -14.71
N VAL A 21 -8.57 6.19 -15.90
CA VAL A 21 -8.12 7.55 -16.24
C VAL A 21 -9.15 8.61 -15.82
N LEU A 22 -10.42 8.26 -15.60
CA LEU A 22 -11.39 9.23 -15.09
C LEU A 22 -10.95 9.72 -13.70
N PRO A 23 -10.64 11.01 -13.53
CA PRO A 23 -10.36 11.57 -12.21
C PRO A 23 -11.63 11.43 -11.37
N ARG A 24 -11.51 10.69 -10.27
CA ARG A 24 -12.58 10.58 -9.28
C ARG A 24 -12.69 11.93 -8.57
N SER A 25 -13.46 12.85 -9.14
CA SER A 25 -13.75 14.16 -8.57
C SER A 25 -14.56 14.00 -7.29
N SER A 26 -13.89 13.67 -6.19
CA SER A 26 -14.43 13.88 -4.85
C SER A 26 -14.32 15.38 -4.55
N ALA A 27 -15.31 16.13 -5.01
CA ALA A 27 -15.56 17.49 -4.54
C ALA A 27 -16.02 17.40 -3.08
N SER A 28 -15.10 17.62 -2.14
CA SER A 28 -15.44 17.89 -0.74
C SER A 28 -15.03 19.32 -0.39
N PRO A 29 -15.97 20.19 -0.01
CA PRO A 29 -15.67 21.56 0.43
C PRO A 29 -14.98 21.54 1.80
N THR A 30 -13.93 22.33 1.96
CA THR A 30 -13.24 22.56 3.24
C THR A 30 -14.14 23.31 4.22
N PRO A 31 -14.09 22.96 5.51
CA PRO A 31 -14.06 23.97 6.57
C PRO A 31 -12.71 23.97 7.30
N PRO A 32 -12.15 25.14 7.68
CA PRO A 32 -11.12 25.21 8.70
C PRO A 32 -11.81 25.05 10.06
N SER A 33 -11.64 23.90 10.71
CA SER A 33 -12.16 23.69 12.06
C SER A 33 -11.17 22.90 12.89
N VAL A 34 -10.56 23.62 13.82
CA VAL A 34 -9.76 23.12 14.91
C VAL A 34 -10.47 21.97 15.65
N ARG A 35 -9.96 20.75 15.52
CA ARG A 35 -10.19 19.69 16.52
C ARG A 35 -8.84 19.21 17.04
N ARG A 36 -8.36 19.93 18.05
CA ARG A 36 -7.45 19.37 19.06
C ARG A 36 -8.20 18.25 19.78
N LEU A 37 -8.00 17.01 19.35
CA LEU A 37 -8.20 15.86 20.22
C LEU A 37 -6.86 15.55 20.86
N SER A 38 -6.64 16.16 22.02
CA SER A 38 -5.66 15.68 22.99
C SER A 38 -6.13 14.30 23.45
N GLY A 39 -5.72 13.26 22.71
CA GLY A 39 -5.68 11.90 23.24
C GLY A 39 -4.55 11.83 24.26
N VAL A 40 -4.88 12.11 25.52
CA VAL A 40 -4.01 11.88 26.67
C VAL A 40 -3.64 10.39 26.72
N GLN A 41 -2.43 10.12 26.24
CA GLN A 41 -1.36 9.46 26.99
C GLN A 41 -1.58 7.99 27.40
N ARG A 42 -1.00 7.08 26.62
CA ARG A 42 -0.23 5.97 27.21
C ARG A 42 1.24 6.13 26.89
N SER A 43 1.89 6.84 27.80
CA SER A 43 3.30 6.71 28.07
C SER A 43 3.62 5.23 28.38
N ASN A 44 4.80 4.78 27.92
CA ASN A 44 5.52 3.59 28.37
C ASN A 44 5.32 2.22 27.68
N SER A 45 5.09 2.18 26.36
CA SER A 45 5.46 1.01 25.51
C SER A 45 6.37 1.37 24.33
N SER A 46 6.87 2.61 24.32
CA SER A 46 7.83 3.20 23.38
C SER A 46 9.26 2.67 23.58
N ARG A 47 9.43 1.35 23.70
CA ARG A 47 10.74 0.69 23.69
C ARG A 47 11.09 0.21 22.27
N GLN A 48 11.23 1.17 21.36
CA GLN A 48 11.68 0.99 19.97
C GLN A 48 10.79 0.07 19.12
N ILE A 49 9.65 0.61 18.68
CA ILE A 49 8.98 0.11 17.47
C ILE A 49 9.70 0.78 16.29
N PRO A 50 10.49 0.04 15.49
CA PRO A 50 11.22 0.65 14.37
C PRO A 50 10.24 1.12 13.30
N ASN A 51 10.49 2.31 12.77
CA ASN A 51 9.77 2.83 11.61
C ASN A 51 10.32 2.17 10.35
N CYS A 52 9.79 1.00 9.99
CA CYS A 52 10.20 0.25 8.81
C CYS A 52 9.62 0.87 7.52
N SER A 53 8.40 1.42 7.59
CA SER A 53 7.67 1.95 6.43
C SER A 53 8.33 3.15 5.75
N GLY A 54 9.22 3.87 6.43
CA GLY A 54 9.99 4.98 5.85
C GLY A 54 11.22 4.54 5.06
N MET A 55 11.57 3.25 5.05
CA MET A 55 12.77 2.74 4.38
C MET A 55 12.41 2.27 2.96
N ALA A 56 12.84 3.05 1.97
CA ALA A 56 12.67 2.72 0.55
C ALA A 56 13.82 1.85 -0.02
N SER A 57 14.81 1.50 0.81
CA SER A 57 15.94 0.67 0.39
C SER A 57 15.96 -0.66 1.13
N ARG A 58 16.12 -1.75 0.37
CA ARG A 58 16.31 -3.10 0.91
C ARG A 58 17.46 -3.16 1.91
N SER A 59 18.59 -2.53 1.60
CA SER A 59 19.77 -2.58 2.48
C SER A 59 19.54 -1.88 3.81
N GLN A 60 18.73 -0.82 3.85
CA GLN A 60 18.35 -0.14 5.09
C GLN A 60 17.31 -0.95 5.88
N CYS A 61 16.34 -1.55 5.17
CA CYS A 61 15.32 -2.40 5.77
C CYS A 61 15.93 -3.63 6.46
N SER A 62 16.86 -4.31 5.78
CA SER A 62 17.51 -5.54 6.28
C SER A 62 18.47 -5.31 7.44
N GLN A 63 18.87 -4.07 7.74
CA GLN A 63 19.68 -3.76 8.94
C GLN A 63 18.91 -3.98 10.24
N ASN A 64 17.57 -3.92 10.19
CA ASN A 64 16.72 -4.06 11.36
C ASN A 64 16.00 -5.41 11.33
N PRO A 65 16.29 -6.35 12.25
CA PRO A 65 15.66 -7.68 12.25
C PRO A 65 14.15 -7.67 12.56
N LYS A 66 13.63 -6.52 13.00
CA LYS A 66 12.20 -6.27 13.22
C LYS A 66 11.47 -5.82 11.96
N CYS A 67 12.20 -5.50 10.89
CA CYS A 67 11.69 -5.11 9.59
C CYS A 67 11.84 -6.27 8.59
N LYS A 68 11.00 -6.27 7.56
CA LYS A 68 10.96 -7.27 6.50
C LYS A 68 10.80 -6.55 5.18
N TRP A 69 11.70 -6.84 4.24
CA TRP A 69 11.60 -6.32 2.89
C TRP A 69 10.64 -7.21 2.12
N CYS A 70 9.57 -6.62 1.60
CA CYS A 70 8.55 -7.33 0.85
C CYS A 70 8.52 -6.83 -0.59
N ARG A 71 8.66 -7.75 -1.53
CA ARG A 71 8.54 -7.52 -2.96
C ARG A 71 7.14 -7.85 -3.44
N SER A 72 6.65 -7.08 -4.39
CA SER A 72 5.38 -7.32 -5.10
C SER A 72 5.59 -7.09 -6.59
N ASP A 73 4.96 -7.90 -7.43
CA ASP A 73 4.99 -7.70 -8.88
C ASP A 73 4.00 -6.62 -9.34
N ALA A 74 3.02 -6.29 -8.49
CA ALA A 74 1.95 -5.34 -8.80
C ALA A 74 2.12 -3.97 -8.13
N LEU A 75 2.97 -3.88 -7.11
CA LEU A 75 3.23 -2.68 -6.30
C LEU A 75 4.73 -2.54 -6.07
N ASP A 76 5.17 -1.37 -5.64
CA ASP A 76 6.58 -1.16 -5.31
C ASP A 76 7.05 -2.06 -4.16
N ASP A 77 8.33 -2.45 -4.23
CA ASP A 77 9.01 -3.11 -3.12
C ASP A 77 9.01 -2.19 -1.89
N MET A 78 8.58 -2.70 -0.74
CA MET A 78 8.40 -1.90 0.47
C MET A 78 8.90 -2.63 1.72
N CYS A 79 9.32 -1.84 2.71
CA CYS A 79 9.76 -2.34 4.00
C CYS A 79 8.62 -2.30 5.02
N PHE A 80 8.24 -3.47 5.55
CA PHE A 80 7.18 -3.60 6.54
C PHE A 80 7.73 -4.04 7.89
N ARG A 81 7.01 -3.76 8.98
CA ARG A 81 7.33 -4.41 10.26
C ARG A 81 7.04 -5.90 10.12
N LYS A 82 7.78 -6.74 10.84
CA LYS A 82 7.58 -8.21 10.81
C LYS A 82 6.10 -8.58 10.94
N LEU A 83 5.40 -8.08 11.97
CA LEU A 83 3.97 -8.36 12.21
C LEU A 83 3.03 -7.86 11.09
N GLU A 84 3.41 -6.83 10.34
CA GLU A 84 2.65 -6.32 9.21
C GLU A 84 2.89 -7.19 7.97
N ALA A 85 4.15 -7.55 7.71
CA ALA A 85 4.52 -8.46 6.63
C ALA A 85 3.79 -9.81 6.73
N TRP A 86 3.64 -10.37 7.93
CA TRP A 86 2.88 -11.62 8.16
C TRP A 86 1.39 -11.53 7.78
N LYS A 87 0.83 -10.32 7.69
CA LYS A 87 -0.58 -10.11 7.32
C LYS A 87 -0.76 -9.89 5.82
N LEU A 88 0.33 -9.69 5.07
CA LEU A 88 0.25 -9.46 3.64
C LEU A 88 -0.15 -10.76 2.91
N PRO A 89 -1.01 -10.68 1.89
CA PRO A 89 -1.35 -11.84 1.07
C PRO A 89 -0.10 -12.38 0.37
N GLN A 90 0.27 -13.62 0.66
CA GLN A 90 1.47 -14.26 0.10
C GLN A 90 1.41 -14.44 -1.43
N GLN A 91 0.22 -14.31 -2.02
CA GLN A 91 0.03 -14.36 -3.48
C GLN A 91 0.59 -13.11 -4.17
N VAL A 92 0.63 -11.97 -3.46
CA VAL A 92 1.03 -10.67 -4.01
C VAL A 92 2.37 -10.21 -3.42
N PHE A 93 2.65 -10.57 -2.17
CA PHE A 93 3.84 -10.13 -1.46
C PHE A 93 4.74 -11.31 -1.07
N VAL A 94 6.01 -11.23 -1.44
CA VAL A 94 7.07 -12.14 -1.01
C VAL A 94 8.04 -11.37 -0.12
N CYS A 95 8.13 -11.76 1.15
CA CYS A 95 8.94 -11.08 2.16
C CYS A 95 10.15 -11.91 2.60
N ASP A 96 11.28 -11.24 2.82
CA ASP A 96 12.57 -11.83 3.22
C ASP A 96 12.82 -11.79 4.74
#